data_AF-A0ABD1CGZ0-F1
#
_entry.id   AF-A0ABD1CGZ0-F1
#
_cell.length_a   1.000
_cell.length_b   1.000
_cell.length_c   1.000
_cell.angle_alpha   90.00
_cell.angle_beta   90.00
_cell.angle_gamma   90.00
#
_symmetry.space_group_name_H-M   'P 1'
#
loop_
_entity.id
_entity.type
_entity.pdbx_description
1 polymer ?
#
loop_
_entity_poly.entity_id
_entity_poly.type
_entity_poly.pdbx_seq_one_letter_code
_entity_poly.pdbx_strand_id
1 'polypeptide(L)'
;MDRVVRLGLTNVVYFQCNLDYFTARFDVGVSLHACGVATDIVLEKCFEHRARFVSCPCCYGKLYEFDRIRYPRSGVFQRSELLLKEYLCIAHCADQTHDLESSRTNVAKSQQGFFCMDVIDKDRALRAEEFGYSVVVKRLRPENCTPKNRVLVGVLEE
;
A
#
# COMPACT_ATOMS: atom_id res chain seq x y z
N MET A 1 -14.96 -13.38 16.75
CA MET A 1 -13.86 -13.48 17.76
C MET A 1 -13.48 -14.93 18.06
N ASP A 2 -14.21 -15.89 17.51
CA ASP A 2 -14.12 -17.32 17.79
C ASP A 2 -12.72 -17.90 17.57
N ARG A 3 -11.98 -17.44 16.56
CA ARG A 3 -10.63 -17.96 16.29
C ARG A 3 -9.65 -17.65 17.43
N VAL A 4 -9.66 -16.43 17.98
CA VAL A 4 -8.79 -16.04 19.11
C VAL A 4 -9.17 -16.82 20.37
N VAL A 5 -10.48 -16.94 20.65
CA VAL A 5 -10.98 -17.70 21.80
C VAL A 5 -10.59 -19.17 21.71
N ARG A 6 -10.82 -19.83 20.57
CA ARG A 6 -10.45 -21.24 20.35
C ARG A 6 -8.95 -21.50 20.45
N LEU A 7 -8.12 -20.51 20.12
CA LEU A 7 -6.67 -20.61 20.23
C LEU A 7 -6.13 -20.19 21.61
N GLY A 8 -6.99 -19.74 22.52
CA GLY A 8 -6.59 -19.31 23.87
C GLY A 8 -5.69 -18.08 23.88
N LEU A 9 -5.73 -17.23 22.85
CA LEU A 9 -4.86 -16.05 22.76
C LEU A 9 -5.37 -14.93 23.67
N THR A 10 -4.52 -14.48 24.59
CA THR A 10 -4.84 -13.43 25.58
C THR A 10 -4.18 -12.08 25.27
N ASN A 11 -3.33 -12.04 24.24
CA ASN A 11 -2.52 -10.89 23.84
C ASN A 11 -3.00 -10.24 22.53
N VAL A 12 -4.29 -10.42 22.19
CA VAL A 12 -4.90 -9.85 20.98
C VAL A 12 -6.04 -8.94 21.39
N VAL A 13 -5.97 -7.68 20.97
CA VAL A 13 -7.02 -6.68 21.19
C VAL A 13 -7.60 -6.27 19.84
N TYR A 14 -8.92 -6.19 19.77
CA TYR A 14 -9.64 -5.79 18.58
C TYR A 14 -10.13 -4.35 18.71
N PHE A 15 -9.99 -3.59 17.63
CA PHE A 15 -10.54 -2.24 17.52
C PHE A 15 -11.44 -2.15 16.30
N GLN A 16 -12.71 -1.81 16.52
CA GLN A 16 -13.62 -1.43 15.44
C GLN A 16 -13.67 0.09 15.39
N CYS A 17 -12.96 0.68 14.44
CA CYS A 17 -12.94 2.12 14.24
C CYS A 17 -12.66 2.44 12.77
N ASN A 18 -12.88 3.71 12.41
CA ASN A 18 -12.27 4.23 11.20
C ASN A 18 -10.74 4.28 11.44
N LEU A 19 -9.97 3.67 10.55
CA LEU A 19 -8.51 3.59 10.64
C LEU A 19 -7.86 4.98 10.79
N ASP A 20 -8.45 6.00 10.16
CA ASP A 20 -7.95 7.38 10.24
C ASP A 20 -7.96 7.93 11.69
N TYR A 21 -8.87 7.44 12.54
CA TYR A 21 -9.03 7.84 13.94
C TYR A 21 -8.22 6.98 14.92
N PHE A 22 -7.46 5.99 14.44
CA PHE A 22 -6.60 5.19 15.30
C PHE A 22 -5.41 6.02 15.83
N THR A 23 -5.18 6.01 17.15
CA THR A 23 -4.17 6.84 17.83
C THR A 23 -3.34 6.09 18.88
N ALA A 24 -3.53 4.78 19.02
CA ALA A 24 -2.72 4.00 19.97
C ALA A 24 -1.27 3.89 19.46
N ARG A 25 -0.30 3.79 20.37
CA ARG A 25 1.09 3.54 20.02
C ARG A 25 1.31 2.12 19.51
N PHE A 26 2.21 1.98 18.54
CA PHE A 26 2.67 0.70 18.01
C PHE A 26 4.08 0.84 17.41
N ASP A 27 4.84 -0.26 17.40
CA ASP A 27 6.19 -0.30 16.84
C ASP A 27 6.24 -0.79 15.39
N VAL A 28 5.24 -1.56 14.97
CA VAL A 28 5.13 -2.14 13.63
C VAL A 28 3.69 -2.06 13.11
N GLY A 29 3.52 -1.47 11.93
CA GLY A 29 2.27 -1.50 11.17
C GLY A 29 2.28 -2.62 10.13
N VAL A 30 1.24 -3.46 10.11
CA VAL A 30 1.06 -4.49 9.07
C VAL A 30 -0.29 -4.30 8.40
N SER A 31 -0.32 -4.29 7.08
CA SER A 31 -1.56 -4.16 6.32
C SER A 31 -1.70 -5.20 5.22
N LEU A 32 -2.88 -5.84 5.20
CA LEU A 32 -3.32 -6.79 4.19
C LEU A 32 -4.69 -6.32 3.71
N HIS A 33 -4.94 -6.32 2.41
CA HIS A 33 -6.18 -5.81 1.83
C HIS A 33 -6.51 -4.34 2.16
N ALA A 34 -5.50 -3.50 2.43
CA ALA A 34 -5.68 -2.07 2.63
C ALA A 34 -5.87 -1.35 1.27
N CYS A 35 -7.06 -1.48 0.69
CA CYS A 35 -7.30 -1.06 -0.70
C CYS A 35 -7.40 0.46 -0.89
N GLY A 36 -6.85 0.96 -2.01
CA GLY A 36 -6.86 2.37 -2.38
C GLY A 36 -6.13 3.22 -1.34
N VAL A 37 -6.79 4.30 -0.92
CA VAL A 37 -6.26 5.24 0.07
C VAL A 37 -5.96 4.58 1.42
N ALA A 38 -6.57 3.43 1.76
CA ALA A 38 -6.34 2.78 3.04
C ALA A 38 -4.88 2.36 3.24
N THR A 39 -4.16 1.98 2.17
CA THR A 39 -2.71 1.75 2.24
C THR A 39 -1.98 3.02 2.65
N ASP A 40 -2.36 4.16 2.07
CA ASP A 40 -1.72 5.44 2.36
C ASP A 40 -1.99 5.90 3.79
N ILE A 41 -3.20 5.66 4.32
CA ILE A 41 -3.53 5.91 5.73
C ILE A 41 -2.64 5.08 6.67
N VAL A 42 -2.47 3.78 6.41
CA VAL A 42 -1.56 2.94 7.21
C VAL A 42 -0.14 3.50 7.20
N LEU A 43 0.35 3.89 6.02
CA LEU A 43 1.70 4.45 5.88
C LEU A 43 1.86 5.75 6.65
N GLU A 44 0.92 6.69 6.54
CA GLU A 44 0.95 7.95 7.33
C GLU A 44 0.93 7.66 8.84
N LYS A 45 0.09 6.71 9.30
CA LYS A 45 0.11 6.30 10.72
C LYS A 45 1.46 5.74 11.14
N CYS A 46 2.12 4.96 10.29
CA CYS A 46 3.46 4.45 10.59
C CYS A 46 4.48 5.59 10.66
N PHE A 47 4.42 6.57 9.76
CA PHE A 47 5.31 7.72 9.78
C PHE A 47 5.13 8.57 11.04
N GLU A 48 3.87 8.88 11.39
CA GLU A 48 3.50 9.62 12.60
C GLU A 48 4.07 8.96 13.87
N HIS A 49 4.07 7.63 13.92
CA HIS A 49 4.53 6.85 15.08
C HIS A 49 6.00 6.45 15.02
N ARG A 50 6.72 6.78 13.93
CA ARG A 50 8.07 6.25 13.66
C ARG A 50 8.09 4.71 13.75
N ALA A 51 7.03 4.06 13.29
CA ALA A 51 6.87 2.61 13.31
C ALA A 51 7.43 2.00 12.02
N ARG A 52 7.99 0.79 12.11
CA ARG A 52 8.34 -0.02 10.92
C ARG A 52 7.06 -0.48 10.24
N PHE A 53 7.10 -0.81 8.96
CA PHE A 53 5.88 -1.26 8.26
C PHE A 53 6.10 -2.41 7.29
N VAL A 54 5.05 -3.23 7.14
CA VAL A 54 4.88 -4.22 6.07
C VAL A 54 3.50 -4.03 5.46
N SER A 55 3.44 -3.56 4.22
CA SER A 55 2.18 -3.25 3.53
C SER A 55 2.06 -4.07 2.26
N CYS A 56 0.93 -4.75 2.08
CA CYS A 56 0.58 -5.48 0.85
C CYS A 56 -0.62 -4.81 0.17
N PRO A 57 -0.41 -3.84 -0.74
CA PRO A 57 -1.51 -3.14 -1.40
C PRO A 57 -2.26 -4.08 -2.36
N CYS A 58 -3.60 -4.04 -2.29
CA CYS A 58 -4.50 -4.87 -3.11
C CYS A 58 -5.09 -4.13 -4.30
N CYS A 59 -5.56 -2.90 -4.06
CA CYS A 59 -6.19 -2.07 -5.07
C CYS A 59 -5.58 -0.68 -5.00
N TYR A 60 -5.55 -0.03 -6.15
CA TYR A 60 -4.85 1.24 -6.36
C TYR A 60 -5.82 2.30 -6.86
N GLY A 61 -6.90 1.95 -7.57
CA GLY A 61 -7.75 2.90 -8.27
C GLY A 61 -8.68 3.73 -7.39
N LYS A 62 -8.75 3.51 -6.08
CA LYS A 62 -9.60 4.31 -5.18
C LYS A 62 -8.75 5.24 -4.31
N LEU A 63 -8.06 6.17 -4.94
CA LEU A 63 -7.31 7.23 -4.26
C LEU A 63 -8.15 8.51 -4.25
N TYR A 64 -8.10 9.23 -3.13
CA TYR A 64 -8.69 10.55 -2.99
C TYR A 64 -7.93 11.32 -1.92
N GLU A 65 -7.87 12.64 -2.07
CA GLU A 65 -7.16 13.50 -1.13
C GLU A 65 -8.04 13.90 0.05
N PHE A 66 -7.42 14.04 1.21
CA PHE A 66 -8.01 14.65 2.40
C PHE A 66 -6.89 15.00 3.38
N ASP A 67 -7.05 16.08 4.14
CA ASP A 67 -6.17 16.53 5.23
C ASP A 67 -4.68 16.20 5.03
N ARG A 68 -4.21 15.06 5.56
CA ARG A 68 -2.83 14.55 5.54
C ARG A 68 -2.37 13.80 4.29
N ILE A 69 -3.26 13.45 3.35
CA ILE A 69 -2.94 12.68 2.13
C ILE A 69 -3.17 13.54 0.88
N ARG A 70 -2.11 13.70 0.11
CA ARG A 70 -2.07 14.38 -1.20
C ARG A 70 -1.39 13.51 -2.24
N TYR A 71 -1.74 13.71 -3.50
CA TYR A 71 -1.16 12.98 -4.63
C TYR A 71 -0.62 13.94 -5.70
N PRO A 72 0.56 13.66 -6.27
CA PRO A 72 1.49 12.59 -5.91
C PRO A 72 2.04 12.72 -4.47
N ARG A 73 2.48 11.62 -3.87
CA ARG A 73 2.83 11.57 -2.44
C ARG A 73 4.24 12.09 -2.17
N SER A 74 5.23 11.63 -2.92
CA SER A 74 6.62 12.04 -2.74
C SER A 74 6.90 13.40 -3.36
N GLY A 75 7.82 14.14 -2.77
CA GLY A 75 8.34 15.39 -3.31
C GLY A 75 8.96 15.23 -4.69
N VAL A 76 9.55 14.07 -5.01
CA VAL A 76 10.07 13.79 -6.36
C VAL A 76 8.94 13.80 -7.39
N PHE A 77 7.84 13.12 -7.13
CA PHE A 77 6.69 13.12 -8.05
C PHE A 77 5.95 14.46 -8.04
N GLN A 78 5.85 15.14 -6.88
CA GLN A 78 5.23 16.47 -6.79
C GLN A 78 5.98 17.54 -7.60
N ARG A 79 7.30 17.40 -7.76
CA ARG A 79 8.12 18.29 -8.60
C ARG A 79 8.09 17.94 -10.09
N SER A 80 7.46 16.83 -10.47
CA SER A 80 7.28 16.47 -11.87
C SER A 80 6.13 17.26 -12.51
N GLU A 81 5.99 17.17 -13.83
CA GLU A 81 4.86 17.77 -14.55
C GLU A 81 3.58 16.90 -14.48
N LEU A 82 3.58 15.82 -13.68
CA LEU A 82 2.46 14.90 -13.57
C LEU A 82 1.28 15.56 -12.86
N LEU A 83 0.16 15.70 -13.58
CA LEU A 83 -1.05 16.29 -13.04
C LEU A 83 -1.78 15.28 -12.14
N LEU A 84 -2.54 15.78 -11.16
CA LEU A 84 -3.35 14.93 -10.26
C LEU A 84 -4.26 13.96 -11.06
N LYS A 85 -4.92 14.43 -12.11
CA LYS A 85 -5.79 13.59 -12.96
C LYS A 85 -5.02 12.44 -13.63
N GLU A 86 -3.75 12.65 -13.96
CA GLU A 86 -2.90 11.65 -14.62
C GLU A 86 -2.40 10.63 -13.61
N TYR A 87 -2.02 11.08 -12.40
CA TYR A 87 -1.70 10.21 -11.29
C TYR A 87 -2.89 9.29 -10.93
N LEU A 88 -4.10 9.86 -10.83
CA LEU A 88 -5.32 9.07 -10.58
C LEU A 88 -5.61 8.10 -11.74
N CYS A 89 -5.34 8.49 -12.99
CA CYS A 89 -5.44 7.59 -14.13
C CYS A 89 -4.48 6.39 -14.04
N ILE A 90 -3.21 6.64 -13.67
CA ILE A 90 -2.22 5.57 -13.41
C ILE A 90 -2.73 4.64 -12.30
N ALA A 91 -3.25 5.20 -11.20
CA ALA A 91 -3.80 4.43 -10.10
C ALA A 91 -5.00 3.56 -10.53
N HIS A 92 -5.90 4.08 -11.36
CA HIS A 92 -7.00 3.29 -11.93
C HIS A 92 -6.50 2.17 -12.86
N CYS A 93 -5.54 2.46 -13.73
CA CYS A 93 -4.92 1.47 -14.60
C CYS A 93 -4.21 0.37 -13.81
N ALA A 94 -3.64 0.70 -12.64
CA ALA A 94 -3.01 -0.27 -11.77
C ALA A 94 -3.98 -1.36 -11.29
N ASP A 95 -5.30 -1.16 -11.28
CA ASP A 95 -6.27 -2.20 -10.94
C ASP A 95 -6.57 -3.18 -12.09
N GLN A 96 -6.15 -2.88 -13.31
CA GLN A 96 -6.38 -3.72 -14.50
C GLN A 96 -5.36 -4.86 -14.60
N THR A 97 -5.27 -5.70 -13.57
CA THR A 97 -4.36 -6.86 -13.53
C THR A 97 -5.12 -8.15 -13.35
N HIS A 98 -4.81 -9.14 -14.20
CA HIS A 98 -5.43 -10.46 -14.16
C HIS A 98 -4.38 -11.57 -14.17
N ASP A 99 -4.82 -12.77 -13.84
CA ASP A 99 -4.00 -13.98 -13.90
C ASP A 99 -3.50 -14.22 -15.34
N LEU A 100 -2.19 -14.20 -15.53
CA LEU A 100 -1.57 -14.38 -16.84
C LEU A 100 -1.67 -15.81 -17.37
N GLU A 101 -1.94 -16.79 -16.52
CA GLU A 101 -2.12 -18.20 -16.92
C GLU A 101 -3.52 -18.45 -17.52
N SER A 102 -4.46 -17.51 -17.34
CA SER A 102 -5.81 -17.64 -17.89
C SER A 102 -5.86 -17.30 -19.39
N SER A 103 -6.47 -18.18 -20.19
CA SER A 103 -6.67 -17.99 -21.63
C SER A 103 -7.59 -16.81 -22.00
N ARG A 104 -8.32 -16.25 -21.02
CA ARG A 104 -9.21 -15.10 -21.21
C ARG A 104 -8.55 -13.77 -20.85
N THR A 105 -7.29 -13.79 -20.40
CA THR A 105 -6.60 -12.60 -19.92
C THR A 105 -6.09 -11.75 -21.08
N ASN A 106 -6.40 -10.46 -21.02
CA ASN A 106 -5.73 -9.47 -21.85
C ASN A 106 -4.33 -9.22 -21.26
N VAL A 107 -3.33 -9.94 -21.76
CA VAL A 107 -1.95 -9.91 -21.27
C VAL A 107 -1.36 -8.50 -21.32
N ALA A 108 -1.57 -7.78 -22.42
CA ALA A 108 -1.05 -6.42 -22.60
C ALA A 108 -1.60 -5.45 -21.55
N LYS A 109 -2.92 -5.51 -21.27
CA LYS A 109 -3.54 -4.71 -20.20
C LYS A 109 -3.01 -5.10 -18.81
N SER A 110 -2.86 -6.40 -18.53
CA SER A 110 -2.30 -6.87 -17.27
C SER A 110 -0.87 -6.36 -17.06
N GLN A 111 -0.02 -6.40 -18.09
CA GLN A 111 1.34 -5.86 -18.05
C GLN A 111 1.36 -4.36 -17.80
N GLN A 112 0.47 -3.61 -18.45
CA GLN A 112 0.28 -2.18 -18.17
C GLN A 112 -0.14 -1.95 -16.71
N GLY A 113 -1.11 -2.72 -16.21
CA GLY A 113 -1.55 -2.63 -14.82
C GLY A 113 -0.43 -2.91 -13.83
N PHE A 114 0.41 -3.91 -14.11
CA PHE A 114 1.60 -4.20 -13.30
C PHE A 114 2.59 -3.05 -13.27
N PHE A 115 2.87 -2.42 -14.42
CA PHE A 115 3.71 -1.23 -14.47
C PHE A 115 3.10 -0.07 -13.66
N CYS A 116 1.80 0.17 -13.80
CA CYS A 116 1.11 1.20 -13.04
C CYS A 116 1.14 0.95 -11.53
N MET A 117 1.03 -0.31 -11.08
CA MET A 117 1.22 -0.65 -9.66
C MET A 117 2.62 -0.26 -9.17
N ASP A 118 3.64 -0.59 -9.95
CA ASP A 118 5.03 -0.31 -9.59
C ASP A 118 5.30 1.21 -9.53
N VAL A 119 4.65 2.01 -10.38
CA VAL A 119 4.71 3.49 -10.31
C VAL A 119 4.12 4.03 -9.00
N ILE A 120 2.91 3.60 -8.63
CA ILE A 120 2.26 4.07 -7.40
C ILE A 120 3.04 3.62 -6.15
N ASP A 121 3.52 2.37 -6.14
CA ASP A 121 4.29 1.87 -5.01
C ASP A 121 5.69 2.49 -4.93
N LYS A 122 6.28 2.90 -6.06
CA LYS A 122 7.52 3.68 -6.05
C LYS A 122 7.30 5.05 -5.42
N ASP A 123 6.21 5.73 -5.75
CA ASP A 123 5.88 7.02 -5.13
C ASP A 123 5.65 6.89 -3.60
N ARG A 124 4.95 5.83 -3.17
CA ARG A 124 4.79 5.49 -1.73
C ARG A 124 6.12 5.21 -1.05
N ALA A 125 7.02 4.47 -1.70
CA ALA A 125 8.34 4.14 -1.17
C ALA A 125 9.20 5.40 -1.03
N LEU A 126 9.26 6.24 -2.07
CA LEU A 126 9.97 7.52 -2.04
C LEU A 126 9.42 8.44 -0.94
N ARG A 127 8.10 8.45 -0.73
CA ARG A 127 7.50 9.21 0.36
C ARG A 127 7.95 8.72 1.74
N ALA A 128 8.06 7.41 1.94
CA ALA A 128 8.60 6.86 3.17
C ALA A 128 10.10 7.20 3.34
N GLU A 129 10.89 7.14 2.27
CA GLU A 129 12.32 7.52 2.29
C GLU A 129 12.52 8.97 2.75
N GLU A 130 11.62 9.90 2.39
CA GLU A 130 11.65 11.30 2.89
C GLU A 130 11.48 11.43 4.41
N PHE A 131 10.93 10.41 5.07
CA PHE A 131 10.80 10.34 6.53
C PHE A 131 11.93 9.53 7.20
N GLY A 132 12.99 9.19 6.46
CA GLY A 132 14.15 8.45 6.99
C GLY A 132 13.98 6.94 7.01
N TYR A 133 13.08 6.39 6.19
CA TYR A 133 12.94 4.95 6.04
C TYR A 133 13.82 4.41 4.91
N SER A 134 14.47 3.29 5.17
CA SER A 134 14.92 2.37 4.13
C SER A 134 13.73 1.52 3.67
N VAL A 135 13.39 1.57 2.38
CA VAL A 135 12.22 0.87 1.85
C VAL A 135 12.61 -0.15 0.80
N VAL A 136 12.08 -1.37 0.96
CA VAL A 136 12.23 -2.43 -0.03
C VAL A 136 10.85 -2.79 -0.58
N VAL A 137 10.71 -2.70 -1.91
CA VAL A 137 9.55 -3.20 -2.64
C VAL A 137 9.86 -4.60 -3.16
N LYS A 138 9.11 -5.60 -2.70
CA LYS A 138 9.25 -7.02 -3.09
C LYS A 138 7.94 -7.58 -3.61
N ARG A 139 7.97 -8.85 -4.02
CA ARG A 139 6.80 -9.64 -4.39
C ARG A 139 6.62 -10.82 -3.44
N LEU A 140 5.36 -11.15 -3.12
CA LEU A 140 5.01 -12.39 -2.40
C LEU A 140 5.47 -13.63 -3.18
N ARG A 141 5.79 -14.70 -2.44
CA ARG A 141 6.16 -16.00 -3.02
C ARG A 141 5.11 -17.05 -2.65
N PRO A 142 4.68 -17.90 -3.60
CA PRO A 142 5.05 -17.89 -5.02
C PRO A 142 4.49 -16.65 -5.75
N GLU A 143 5.14 -16.18 -6.83
CA GLU A 143 4.73 -14.93 -7.48
C GLU A 143 3.35 -15.02 -8.15
N ASN A 144 2.89 -16.23 -8.49
CA ASN A 144 1.56 -16.48 -9.03
C ASN A 144 0.48 -16.63 -7.96
N CYS A 145 0.77 -16.42 -6.66
CA CYS A 145 -0.25 -16.51 -5.61
C CYS A 145 -1.41 -15.51 -5.81
N THR A 146 -1.12 -14.37 -6.43
CA THR A 146 -2.10 -13.36 -6.86
C THR A 146 -1.42 -12.37 -7.81
N PRO A 147 -2.13 -11.77 -8.79
CA PRO A 147 -1.61 -10.64 -9.55
C PRO A 147 -1.22 -9.44 -8.65
N LYS A 148 -1.86 -9.31 -7.48
CA LYS A 148 -1.65 -8.24 -6.49
C LYS A 148 -0.66 -8.67 -5.41
N ASN A 149 0.57 -8.94 -5.82
CA ASN A 149 1.60 -9.55 -4.98
C ASN A 149 2.67 -8.57 -4.48
N ARG A 150 2.53 -7.26 -4.66
CA ARG A 150 3.52 -6.27 -4.20
C ARG A 150 3.52 -6.19 -2.68
N VAL A 151 4.71 -6.04 -2.11
CA VAL A 151 4.93 -5.87 -0.67
C VAL A 151 5.93 -4.74 -0.48
N LEU A 152 5.55 -3.72 0.30
CA LEU A 152 6.44 -2.66 0.74
C LEU A 152 6.86 -2.96 2.18
N VAL A 153 8.17 -2.97 2.43
CA VAL A 153 8.73 -3.12 3.76
C VAL A 153 9.58 -1.89 4.06
N GLY A 154 9.24 -1.15 5.12
CA GLY A 154 9.97 0.04 5.53
C GLY A 154 10.55 -0.12 6.93
N VAL A 155 11.83 0.22 7.08
CA VAL A 155 12.56 0.22 8.34
C VAL A 155 13.22 1.58 8.52
N LEU A 156 13.11 2.20 9.69
CA LEU A 156 13.83 3.44 9.97
C LEU A 156 15.33 3.18 10.00
N GLU A 157 16.08 4.01 9.30
CA GLU A 157 17.54 4.05 9.42
C GLU A 157 17.89 4.72 10.76
N GLU A 158 18.78 4.08 11.53
CA GLU A 158 19.25 4.56 12.84
C GLU A 158 20.28 5.68 12.72
#